data_AF-A0AAW5YEC6-F1
#
_entry.id   AF-A0AAW5YEC6-F1
#
_cell.length_a   1.000
_cell.length_b   1.000
_cell.length_c   1.000
_cell.angle_alpha   90.00
_cell.angle_beta   90.00
_cell.angle_gamma   90.00
#
_symmetry.space_group_name_H-M   'P 1'
#
loop_
_entity.id
_entity.type
_entity.pdbx_description
1 polymer ?
#
loop_
_entity_poly.entity_id
_entity_poly.type
_entity_poly.pdbx_seq_one_letter_code
_entity_poly.pdbx_strand_id
1 'polypeptide(L)' 'MKHTILDNPPSEETALKMVEFFMKTLVPRALEEERRAREGKLKKEGELIEER' A
#
# COMPACT_ATOMS: atom_id res chain seq x y z
N MET A 1 28.89 -9.84 12.36
CA MET A 1 28.04 -10.36 11.25
C MET A 1 26.69 -9.68 11.37
N LYS A 2 26.11 -9.19 10.27
CA LYS A 2 24.77 -8.55 10.31
C LYS A 2 23.73 -9.65 10.22
N HIS A 3 23.00 -9.89 11.32
CA HIS A 3 21.86 -10.79 11.29
C HIS A 3 20.69 -10.11 10.59
N THR A 4 20.09 -10.79 9.62
CA THR A 4 18.88 -10.36 8.93
C THR A 4 17.74 -11.31 9.26
N ILE A 5 16.50 -10.87 8.99
CA ILE A 5 15.30 -11.71 9.08
C ILE A 5 15.35 -12.93 8.14
N LEU A 6 16.29 -12.97 7.19
CA LEU A 6 16.51 -14.12 6.31
C LEU A 6 17.34 -15.22 6.99
N ASP A 7 18.08 -14.88 8.05
CA ASP A 7 18.86 -15.85 8.84
C ASP A 7 17.97 -16.63 9.83
N ASN A 8 16.80 -16.08 10.15
CA ASN A 8 15.76 -16.72 10.94
C ASN A 8 14.37 -16.28 10.44
N PRO A 9 13.87 -16.91 9.37
CA PRO A 9 12.58 -16.55 8.82
C PRO A 9 11.46 -16.83 9.84
N PRO A 10 10.34 -16.10 9.76
CA PRO A 10 9.18 -16.38 10.59
C PRO A 10 8.66 -17.79 10.34
N SER A 11 8.09 -18.41 11.37
CA SER A 11 7.35 -19.66 11.20
C SER A 11 6.17 -19.47 10.25
N GLU A 12 5.70 -20.55 9.64
CA GLU A 12 4.56 -20.52 8.71
C GLU A 12 3.31 -19.89 9.37
N GLU A 13 3.01 -20.26 10.62
CA GLU A 13 1.92 -19.65 11.40
C GLU A 13 2.07 -18.13 11.53
N THR A 14 3.30 -17.67 11.82
CA THR A 14 3.61 -16.26 11.97
C THR A 14 3.46 -15.51 10.65
N ALA A 15 3.96 -16.11 9.56
CA ALA A 15 3.81 -15.56 8.21
C ALA A 15 2.33 -15.40 7.83
N LEU A 16 1.49 -16.40 8.14
CA LEU A 16 0.05 -16.34 7.88
C LEU A 16 -0.65 -15.20 8.66
N LYS A 17 -0.31 -15.02 9.95
CA LYS A 17 -0.83 -13.89 10.75
C LYS A 17 -0.40 -12.54 10.19
N MET A 18 0.83 -12.42 9.69
CA MET A 18 1.30 -11.19 9.05
C MET A 18 0.53 -10.91 7.76
N VAL A 19 0.30 -11.93 6.92
CA VAL A 19 -0.53 -11.79 5.71
C VAL A 19 -1.93 -11.34 6.06
N GLU A 20 -2.57 -11.97 7.05
CA GLU A 20 -3.90 -11.59 7.51
C GLU A 20 -3.94 -10.13 7.98
N PHE A 21 -2.95 -9.70 8.76
CA PHE A 21 -2.83 -8.32 9.20
C PHE A 21 -2.69 -7.35 8.02
N PHE A 22 -1.82 -7.65 7.05
CA PHE A 22 -1.62 -6.79 5.87
C PHE A 22 -2.88 -6.67 5.02
N MET A 23 -3.58 -7.78 4.79
CA MET A 23 -4.84 -7.80 4.04
C MET A 23 -5.93 -7.02 4.75
N LYS A 24 -6.02 -7.09 6.08
CA LYS A 24 -7.04 -6.36 6.87
C LYS A 24 -6.74 -4.87 7.04
N THR A 25 -5.47 -4.47 7.03
CA THR A 25 -5.07 -3.12 7.47
C THR A 25 -4.33 -2.32 6.40
N LEU A 26 -3.24 -2.85 5.86
CA LEU A 26 -2.38 -2.11 4.93
C LEU A 26 -2.95 -2.05 3.53
N VAL A 27 -3.48 -3.15 3.02
CA VAL A 27 -4.04 -3.20 1.65
C VAL A 27 -5.20 -2.21 1.48
N PRO A 28 -6.21 -2.13 2.37
CA PRO A 28 -7.28 -1.15 2.22
C PRO A 28 -6.79 0.30 2.26
N ARG A 29 -5.79 0.59 3.11
CA ARG A 29 -5.18 1.93 3.19
C ARG A 29 -4.45 2.30 1.90
N ALA A 30 -3.64 1.38 1.38
CA ALA A 30 -2.92 1.59 0.14
C ALA A 30 -3.89 1.81 -1.04
N LEU A 31 -4.98 1.06 -1.11
CA LEU A 31 -6.01 1.23 -2.14
C LEU A 31 -6.73 2.58 -2.03
N GLU A 32 -7.04 3.04 -0.82
CA GLU A 32 -7.66 4.35 -0.61
C GLU A 32 -6.69 5.49 -0.96
N GLU A 33 -5.41 5.38 -0.61
CA GLU A 33 -4.38 6.32 -1.01
C GLU A 33 -4.21 6.37 -2.53
N GLU A 34 -4.20 5.20 -3.20
CA GLU A 34 -4.14 5.12 -4.65
C GLU A 34 -5.37 5.78 -5.30
N ARG A 35 -6.57 5.52 -4.76
CA ARG A 35 -7.81 6.14 -5.23
C ARG A 35 -7.75 7.66 -5.11
N ARG A 36 -7.33 8.20 -3.96
CA ARG A 36 -7.14 9.64 -3.74
C ARG A 36 -6.12 10.24 -4.69
N ALA A 37 -5.00 9.55 -4.92
CA ALA A 37 -3.98 10.00 -5.86
C ALA A 37 -4.51 10.06 -7.30
N ARG A 38 -5.34 9.09 -7.73
CA ARG A 38 -5.99 9.09 -9.04
C ARG A 38 -7.02 10.21 -9.17
N GLU A 39 -7.88 10.40 -8.17
CA GLU A 39 -8.88 11.49 -8.15
C GLU A 39 -8.23 12.89 -8.16
N GLY A 40 -7.14 13.07 -7.41
CA GLY A 40 -6.37 14.32 -7.42
C GLY A 40 -5.70 14.61 -8.77
N LYS A 41 -5.28 13.57 -9.51
CA LYS A 41 -4.76 13.71 -10.88
C LYS A 41 -5.87 14.11 -11.86
N LEU A 42 -7.02 13.45 -11.79
CA LEU A 42 -8.17 13.77 -12.65
C LEU A 42 -8.69 15.20 -12.43
N LYS A 43 -8.73 15.68 -11.18
CA LYS A 43 -9.12 17.07 -10.88
C LYS A 43 -8.13 18.07 -11.47
N LYS A 44 -6.82 17.86 -11.29
CA LYS A 44 -5.79 18.72 -11.87
C LYS A 44 -5.84 18.75 -13.40
N GLU A 45 -6.13 17.62 -14.03
CA GLU A 45 -6.24 17.51 -15.48
C GLU A 45 -7.51 18.21 -16.01
N GLY A 46 -8.63 18.13 -15.29
CA GLY A 46 -9.85 18.88 -15.61
C GLY A 46 -9.69 20.40 -15.47
N GLU A 47 -9.03 20.87 -14.40
CA GLU A 47 -8.73 22.30 -14.18
C GLU A 47 -7.82 22.86 -15.30
N LEU A 48 -6.81 22.09 -15.74
CA LEU A 48 -5.92 22.47 -16.85
C LEU A 48 -6.63 22.56 -18.22
N ILE A 49 -7.76 21.85 -18.39
CA ILE A 49 -8.55 21.89 -19.62
C ILE A 49 -9.51 23.09 -19.62
N GLU A 50 -10.05 23.51 -18.47
CA GLU A 50 -10.93 24.68 -18.37
C GLU A 50 -10.19 26.03 -18.41
N GLU A 51 -8.91 26.09 -18.05
CA GLU A 51 -8.09 27.32 -18.12
C GLU A 51 -7.52 27.66 -19.51
N ARG A 52 -7.85 26.89 -20.56
CA ARG A 52 -7.39 27.11 -21.97
C ARG A 52 -8.51 27.53 -22.91
#